data_AF-A0A7J3EDK9-F1
#
_entry.id   AF-A0A7J3EDK9-F1
#
_cell.length_a   1.000
_cell.length_b   1.000
_cell.length_c   1.000
_cell.angle_alpha   90.00
_cell.angle_beta   90.00
_cell.angle_gamma   90.00
#
_symmetry.space_group_name_H-M   'P 1'
#
loop_
_entity.id
_entity.type
_entity.pdbx_description
1 polymer ?
#
loop_
_entity_poly.entity_id
_entity_poly.type
_entity_poly.pdbx_seq_one_letter_code
_entity_poly.pdbx_strand_id
1 'polypeptide(L)'
;MRSYLSDVDFETIKQRFDAFWEHRILDRPLIHITAPRKYRVEVEIPTVEKLEDRWINVNYILKRLEYYFENTIFLGDAIPQYWPNLGPNSLTAFLGGELVFLDEETSWVKPFIEDLESYNPVLDESNMWWRTMNKILDAVCRVARGNFLVGIPDLHYGGDSLAATVGTQRLVRALYNQPGEVKRLIRRLTEICIQVFEAYYGKISQVQKGSISWIPAYSRGRFFPLQDDFSGLVSPRMFKEFFLEEQVILSKHLDNSIFHLDGPMALNNLDILLKVDSIDGIQWVPGAGALPMSKWVNVCRKVLNAGKCLQISCEPWEVELLLSKLKHEGLFLQTWCRNEEEAQKVLKIVEKYGKD
;
A
#
# COMPACT_ATOMS: atom_id res chain seq x y z
N MET A 1 7.67 -4.55 -24.20
CA MET A 1 7.65 -5.31 -22.93
C MET A 1 7.16 -6.73 -23.19
N ARG A 2 7.88 -7.72 -22.66
CA ARG A 2 7.47 -9.13 -22.68
C ARG A 2 6.52 -9.44 -21.53
N SER A 3 6.00 -10.67 -21.47
CA SER A 3 5.28 -11.13 -20.29
C SER A 3 6.26 -11.44 -19.17
N TYR A 4 6.12 -10.75 -18.03
CA TYR A 4 6.87 -11.05 -16.80
C TYR A 4 6.07 -11.98 -15.89
N LEU A 5 4.73 -11.98 -15.99
CA LEU A 5 3.88 -12.96 -15.32
C LEU A 5 4.21 -14.40 -15.73
N SER A 6 4.76 -14.64 -16.92
CA SER A 6 5.24 -15.97 -17.33
C SER A 6 6.52 -16.42 -16.62
N ASP A 7 7.22 -15.51 -15.92
CA ASP A 7 8.43 -15.85 -15.15
C ASP A 7 8.08 -16.44 -13.76
N VAL A 8 6.80 -16.42 -13.37
CA VAL A 8 6.32 -16.89 -12.07
C VAL A 8 5.14 -17.85 -12.23
N ASP A 9 4.94 -18.75 -11.26
CA ASP A 9 3.74 -19.59 -11.21
C ASP A 9 2.56 -18.79 -10.63
N PHE A 10 2.00 -17.90 -11.45
CA PHE A 10 0.97 -16.97 -10.99
C PHE A 10 -0.30 -17.67 -10.49
N GLU A 11 -0.68 -18.82 -11.04
CA GLU A 11 -1.87 -19.55 -10.56
C GLU A 11 -1.67 -20.10 -9.15
N THR A 12 -0.51 -20.71 -8.86
CA THR A 12 -0.18 -21.18 -7.51
C THR A 12 -0.04 -20.02 -6.53
N ILE A 13 0.56 -18.90 -6.93
CA ILE A 13 0.67 -17.70 -6.09
C ILE A 13 -0.71 -17.20 -5.67
N LYS A 14 -1.68 -17.14 -6.59
CA LYS A 14 -3.05 -16.74 -6.25
C LYS A 14 -3.70 -17.68 -5.22
N GLN A 15 -3.50 -18.99 -5.36
CA GLN A 15 -4.01 -19.97 -4.39
C GLN A 15 -3.37 -19.81 -3.01
N ARG A 16 -2.07 -19.48 -2.95
CA ARG A 16 -1.40 -19.18 -1.68
C ARG A 16 -1.92 -17.88 -1.04
N PHE A 17 -2.24 -16.86 -1.85
CA PHE A 17 -2.93 -15.66 -1.35
C PHE A 17 -4.35 -15.97 -0.85
N ASP A 18 -5.13 -16.81 -1.55
CA ASP A 18 -6.44 -17.26 -1.06
C ASP A 18 -6.29 -17.95 0.31
N ALA A 19 -5.29 -18.83 0.47
CA ALA A 19 -4.99 -19.46 1.75
C ALA A 19 -4.58 -18.44 2.83
N PHE A 20 -3.77 -17.44 2.48
CA PHE A 20 -3.36 -16.37 3.40
C PHE A 20 -4.58 -15.64 3.98
N TRP A 21 -5.51 -15.19 3.14
CA TRP A 21 -6.73 -14.50 3.58
C TRP A 21 -7.63 -15.39 4.45
N GLU A 22 -7.61 -16.70 4.21
CA GLU A 22 -8.35 -17.68 5.01
C GLU A 22 -7.58 -18.17 6.25
N HIS A 23 -6.43 -17.57 6.57
CA HIS A 23 -5.56 -17.98 7.68
C HIS A 23 -5.14 -19.46 7.60
N ARG A 24 -4.86 -19.92 6.38
CA ARG A 24 -4.33 -21.23 6.05
C ARG A 24 -2.95 -21.10 5.42
N ILE A 25 -2.25 -22.23 5.33
CA ILE A 25 -1.00 -22.38 4.60
C ILE A 25 -1.26 -23.47 3.57
N LEU A 26 -0.95 -23.19 2.30
CA LEU A 26 -1.13 -24.17 1.24
C LEU A 26 -0.03 -25.23 1.30
N ASP A 27 1.20 -24.82 1.06
CA ASP A 27 2.38 -25.69 1.02
C ASP A 27 3.52 -25.12 1.86
N ARG A 28 3.74 -23.79 1.86
CA ARG A 28 4.74 -23.08 2.68
C ARG A 28 4.26 -21.69 3.11
N PRO A 29 4.90 -21.05 4.11
CA PRO A 29 4.60 -19.66 4.48
C PRO A 29 4.75 -18.71 3.28
N LEU A 30 3.93 -17.66 3.26
CA LEU A 30 3.87 -16.70 2.16
C LEU A 30 5.05 -15.73 2.23
N ILE A 31 5.80 -15.58 1.13
CA ILE A 31 6.94 -14.67 1.07
C ILE A 31 7.10 -14.01 -0.30
N HIS A 32 7.24 -12.69 -0.32
CA HIS A 32 7.60 -11.90 -1.48
C HIS A 32 9.10 -11.61 -1.47
N ILE A 33 9.85 -12.20 -2.40
CA ILE A 33 11.30 -12.02 -2.54
C ILE A 33 11.60 -11.35 -3.88
N THR A 34 12.34 -10.24 -3.84
CA THR A 34 12.89 -9.60 -5.04
C THR A 34 14.39 -9.44 -4.93
N ALA A 35 15.08 -9.45 -6.08
CA ALA A 35 16.52 -9.18 -6.15
C ALA A 35 16.89 -8.68 -7.55
N PRO A 36 18.02 -7.97 -7.71
CA PRO A 36 18.52 -7.66 -9.04
C PRO A 36 18.98 -8.94 -9.75
N ARG A 37 18.72 -9.02 -11.06
CA ARG A 37 19.22 -10.11 -11.90
C ARG A 37 20.74 -10.07 -12.00
N LYS A 38 21.34 -11.26 -12.14
CA LYS A 38 22.79 -11.42 -12.33
C LYS A 38 23.25 -10.81 -13.64
N TYR A 39 22.48 -11.06 -14.72
CA TYR A 39 22.70 -10.45 -16.03
C TYR A 39 21.70 -9.33 -16.21
N ARG A 40 22.21 -8.09 -16.21
CA ARG A 40 21.37 -6.90 -16.36
C ARG A 40 21.24 -6.52 -17.82
N VAL A 41 20.02 -6.14 -18.20
CA VAL A 41 19.69 -5.62 -19.52
C VAL A 41 19.76 -4.09 -19.45
N GLU A 42 20.50 -3.50 -20.38
CA GLU A 42 20.49 -2.05 -20.56
C GLU A 42 19.16 -1.61 -21.17
N VAL A 43 18.50 -0.65 -20.52
CA VAL A 43 17.32 0.01 -21.04
C VAL A 43 17.65 1.49 -21.10
N GLU A 44 17.51 2.09 -22.28
CA GLU A 44 17.70 3.52 -22.45
C GLU A 44 16.56 4.26 -21.75
N ILE A 45 16.90 4.93 -20.64
CA ILE A 45 15.98 5.76 -19.86
C ILE A 45 16.20 7.21 -20.31
N PRO A 46 15.15 7.92 -20.75
CA PRO A 46 15.31 9.30 -21.18
C PRO A 46 15.78 10.17 -20.01
N THR A 47 16.71 11.09 -20.28
CA THR A 47 17.09 12.10 -19.30
C THR A 47 15.93 13.07 -19.08
N VAL A 48 15.60 13.32 -17.82
CA VAL A 48 14.66 14.36 -17.41
C VAL A 48 15.35 15.31 -16.45
N GLU A 49 15.22 16.62 -16.69
CA GLU A 49 15.93 17.65 -15.93
C GLU A 49 15.22 17.98 -14.61
N LYS A 50 13.89 18.00 -14.63
CA LYS A 50 13.06 18.36 -13.48
C LYS A 50 12.67 17.13 -12.69
N LEU A 51 12.56 17.30 -11.37
CA LEU A 51 12.11 16.24 -10.48
C LEU A 51 10.69 15.81 -10.84
N GLU A 52 9.81 16.77 -11.11
CA GLU A 52 8.41 16.56 -11.45
C GLU A 52 8.24 15.66 -12.67
N ASP A 53 9.13 15.78 -13.66
CA ASP A 53 9.11 14.92 -14.85
C ASP A 53 9.38 13.44 -14.50
N ARG A 54 10.12 13.14 -13.43
CA ARG A 54 10.31 11.75 -12.98
C ARG A 54 9.01 11.13 -12.46
N TRP A 55 8.09 11.96 -11.97
CA TRP A 55 6.78 11.55 -11.44
C TRP A 55 5.68 11.53 -12.51
N ILE A 56 5.71 12.44 -13.48
CA ILE A 56 4.57 12.66 -14.39
C ILE A 56 4.86 12.38 -15.87
N ASN A 57 6.13 12.26 -16.27
CA ASN A 57 6.48 11.97 -17.65
C ASN A 57 6.26 10.49 -17.97
N VAL A 58 5.19 10.21 -18.71
CA VAL A 58 4.79 8.85 -19.10
C VAL A 58 5.93 8.07 -19.77
N ASN A 59 6.71 8.68 -20.67
CA ASN A 59 7.78 7.94 -21.35
C ASN A 59 8.90 7.56 -20.38
N TYR A 60 9.28 8.47 -19.48
CA TYR A 60 10.24 8.20 -18.42
C TYR A 60 9.76 7.05 -17.52
N ILE A 61 8.49 7.12 -17.05
CA ILE A 61 7.87 6.11 -16.20
C ILE A 61 7.89 4.74 -16.88
N LEU A 62 7.45 4.64 -18.13
CA LEU A 62 7.40 3.37 -18.87
C LEU A 62 8.79 2.77 -19.08
N LYS A 63 9.82 3.60 -19.30
CA LYS A 63 11.20 3.14 -19.44
C LYS A 63 11.83 2.71 -18.11
N ARG A 64 11.55 3.41 -17.01
CA ARG A 64 11.92 2.98 -15.65
C ARG A 64 11.24 1.66 -15.28
N LEU A 65 9.98 1.51 -15.63
CA LEU A 65 9.19 0.30 -15.41
C LEU A 65 9.78 -0.88 -16.22
N GLU A 66 10.09 -0.68 -17.50
CA GLU A 66 10.79 -1.68 -18.34
C GLU A 66 12.15 -2.07 -17.75
N TYR A 67 12.96 -1.08 -17.35
CA TYR A 67 14.23 -1.33 -16.66
C TYR A 67 14.04 -2.17 -15.39
N TYR A 68 13.06 -1.83 -14.55
CA TYR A 68 12.76 -2.56 -13.31
C TYR A 68 12.45 -4.03 -13.59
N PHE A 69 11.52 -4.33 -14.49
CA PHE A 69 11.12 -5.72 -14.75
C PHE A 69 12.20 -6.54 -15.47
N GLU A 70 12.93 -5.95 -16.43
CA GLU A 70 14.02 -6.67 -17.11
C GLU A 70 15.19 -6.98 -16.16
N ASN A 71 15.35 -6.21 -15.09
CA ASN A 71 16.48 -6.33 -14.16
C ASN A 71 16.13 -6.87 -12.78
N THR A 72 14.89 -7.30 -12.55
CA THR A 72 14.43 -7.86 -11.27
C THR A 72 14.05 -9.33 -11.44
N ILE A 73 14.46 -10.16 -10.48
CA ILE A 73 13.92 -11.51 -10.30
C ILE A 73 12.82 -11.46 -9.23
N PHE A 74 11.74 -12.19 -9.47
CA PHE A 74 10.61 -12.34 -8.57
C PHE A 74 10.58 -13.81 -8.11
N LEU A 75 10.75 -14.04 -6.81
CA LEU A 75 10.80 -15.38 -6.21
C LEU A 75 9.81 -15.52 -5.07
N GLY A 76 9.53 -16.77 -4.71
CA GLY A 76 8.50 -17.10 -3.73
C GLY A 76 7.12 -16.79 -4.29
N ASP A 77 6.47 -15.80 -3.69
CA ASP A 77 5.13 -15.31 -4.02
C ASP A 77 5.16 -13.84 -4.49
N ALA A 78 6.35 -13.37 -4.90
CA ALA A 78 6.48 -12.06 -5.53
C ALA A 78 5.79 -12.05 -6.89
N ILE A 79 4.77 -11.21 -7.04
CA ILE A 79 4.08 -11.01 -8.30
C ILE A 79 4.75 -9.84 -9.02
N PRO A 80 5.14 -9.99 -10.30
CA PRO A 80 5.54 -8.87 -11.14
C PRO A 80 4.41 -7.84 -11.20
N GLN A 81 4.58 -6.74 -10.46
CA GLN A 81 3.61 -5.66 -10.40
C GLN A 81 4.26 -4.29 -10.44
N TYR A 82 3.52 -3.30 -10.95
CA TYR A 82 3.88 -1.90 -10.88
C TYR A 82 2.71 -1.11 -10.30
N TRP A 83 3.01 -0.24 -9.35
CA TRP A 83 2.03 0.60 -8.68
C TRP A 83 2.25 2.06 -9.12
N PRO A 84 1.37 2.60 -9.98
CA PRO A 84 1.40 4.01 -10.35
C PRO A 84 1.04 4.89 -9.15
N ASN A 85 1.83 5.93 -8.85
CA ASN A 85 1.58 6.81 -7.72
C ASN A 85 2.03 8.26 -7.96
N LEU A 86 1.38 9.20 -7.26
CA LEU A 86 1.77 10.62 -7.11
C LEU A 86 1.98 10.96 -5.63
N GLY A 87 2.48 10.00 -4.84
CA GLY A 87 2.73 10.14 -3.41
C GLY A 87 1.47 10.21 -2.54
N PRO A 88 1.68 10.34 -1.22
CA PRO A 88 0.63 10.12 -0.22
C PRO A 88 -0.52 11.12 -0.35
N ASN A 89 -0.26 12.39 -0.68
CA ASN A 89 -1.30 13.42 -0.73
C ASN A 89 -2.01 13.54 -2.09
N SER A 90 -1.93 12.53 -2.95
CA SER A 90 -2.54 12.55 -4.29
C SER A 90 -4.06 12.77 -4.23
N LEU A 91 -4.78 12.09 -3.33
CA LEU A 91 -6.21 12.27 -3.13
C LEU A 91 -6.56 13.73 -2.76
N THR A 92 -5.82 14.32 -1.81
CA THR A 92 -6.00 15.72 -1.42
C THR A 92 -5.70 16.68 -2.58
N ALA A 93 -4.72 16.36 -3.43
CA ALA A 93 -4.38 17.16 -4.60
C ALA A 93 -5.53 17.19 -5.63
N PHE A 94 -6.28 16.08 -5.76
CA PHE A 94 -7.48 16.04 -6.59
C PHE A 94 -8.60 16.97 -6.09
N LEU A 95 -8.56 17.33 -4.80
CA LEU A 95 -9.53 18.17 -4.11
C LEU A 95 -9.11 19.65 -4.02
N GLY A 96 -8.12 20.05 -4.82
CA GLY A 96 -7.66 21.43 -4.94
C GLY A 96 -6.29 21.71 -4.32
N GLY A 97 -5.66 20.72 -3.67
CA GLY A 97 -4.31 20.85 -3.14
C GLY A 97 -3.24 20.96 -4.23
N GLU A 98 -2.26 21.83 -4.01
CA GLU A 98 -1.05 21.87 -4.83
C GLU A 98 -0.06 20.80 -4.35
N LEU A 99 0.22 19.81 -5.20
CA LEU A 99 1.19 18.76 -4.91
C LEU A 99 2.61 19.24 -5.20
N VAL A 100 3.50 19.06 -4.23
CA VAL A 100 4.93 19.38 -4.33
C VAL A 100 5.73 18.11 -4.15
N PHE A 101 6.54 17.76 -5.15
CA PHE A 101 7.46 16.62 -5.11
C PHE A 101 8.74 17.04 -4.38
N LEU A 102 9.10 16.34 -3.29
CA LEU A 102 10.31 16.66 -2.51
C LEU A 102 11.54 15.93 -3.05
N ASP A 103 11.33 14.67 -3.44
CA ASP A 103 12.35 13.79 -4.03
C ASP A 103 11.65 12.75 -4.95
N GLU A 104 12.33 11.65 -5.30
CA GLU A 104 11.76 10.56 -6.13
C GLU A 104 10.85 9.60 -5.34
N GLU A 105 10.73 9.77 -4.02
CA GLU A 105 10.05 8.83 -3.12
C GLU A 105 8.79 9.45 -2.47
N THR A 106 8.74 10.78 -2.28
CA THR A 106 7.62 11.43 -1.61
C THR A 106 7.19 12.78 -2.19
N SER A 107 5.92 13.10 -1.96
CA SER A 107 5.30 14.37 -2.33
C SER A 107 4.20 14.75 -1.36
N TRP A 108 4.01 16.05 -1.18
CA TRP A 108 3.12 16.59 -0.15
C TRP A 108 2.25 17.70 -0.71
N VAL A 109 1.08 17.88 -0.12
CA VAL A 109 0.24 19.05 -0.37
C VAL A 109 0.54 20.11 0.67
N LYS A 110 0.69 21.36 0.23
CA LYS A 110 0.72 22.50 1.14
C LYS A 110 -0.70 22.78 1.63
N PRO A 111 -0.92 22.99 2.95
CA PRO A 111 -2.22 23.40 3.46
C PRO A 111 -2.77 24.62 2.72
N PHE A 112 -4.02 24.53 2.30
CA PHE A 112 -4.65 25.50 1.39
C PHE A 112 -6.02 25.97 1.87
N ILE A 113 -6.50 25.43 3.00
CA ILE A 113 -7.74 25.84 3.65
C ILE A 113 -7.43 26.32 5.07
N GLU A 114 -8.07 27.40 5.47
CA GLU A 114 -7.98 27.92 6.84
C GLU A 114 -9.21 27.61 7.69
N ASP A 115 -10.39 27.64 7.08
CA ASP A 115 -11.69 27.46 7.71
C ASP A 115 -12.38 26.18 7.19
N LEU A 116 -12.60 25.23 8.10
CA LEU A 116 -13.21 23.94 7.78
C LEU A 116 -14.68 24.06 7.36
N GLU A 117 -15.41 25.04 7.90
CA GLU A 117 -16.84 25.24 7.59
C GLU A 117 -17.03 25.60 6.11
N SER A 118 -16.10 26.38 5.55
CA SER A 118 -16.09 26.74 4.13
C SER A 118 -15.70 25.58 3.19
N TYR A 119 -15.05 24.54 3.73
CA TYR A 119 -14.53 23.45 2.92
C TYR A 119 -15.61 22.43 2.58
N ASN A 120 -15.85 22.24 1.28
CA ASN A 120 -16.79 21.28 0.73
C ASN A 120 -16.11 20.51 -0.41
N PRO A 121 -15.30 19.49 -0.09
CA PRO A 121 -14.53 18.78 -1.10
C PRO A 121 -15.44 18.05 -2.09
N VAL A 122 -15.09 18.18 -3.35
CA VAL A 122 -15.69 17.47 -4.49
C VAL A 122 -14.55 17.04 -5.40
N LEU A 123 -14.64 15.81 -5.90
CA LEU A 123 -13.74 15.35 -6.95
C LEU A 123 -14.06 16.11 -8.24
N ASP A 124 -13.13 16.97 -8.67
CA ASP A 124 -13.22 17.66 -9.95
C ASP A 124 -12.42 16.88 -11.00
N GLU A 125 -13.09 16.27 -11.96
CA GLU A 125 -12.40 15.52 -13.03
C GLU A 125 -11.56 16.42 -13.96
N SER A 126 -11.77 17.74 -13.90
CA SER A 126 -10.94 18.72 -14.59
C SER A 126 -9.69 19.12 -13.81
N ASN A 127 -9.53 18.66 -12.56
CA ASN A 127 -8.34 18.90 -11.75
C ASN A 127 -7.07 18.38 -12.46
N MET A 128 -5.99 19.15 -12.40
CA MET A 128 -4.74 18.82 -13.09
C MET A 128 -4.14 17.49 -12.62
N TRP A 129 -4.10 17.25 -11.30
CA TRP A 129 -3.52 16.04 -10.72
C TRP A 129 -4.38 14.82 -11.00
N TRP A 130 -5.71 14.97 -10.98
CA TRP A 130 -6.62 13.90 -11.38
C TRP A 130 -6.38 13.46 -12.82
N ARG A 131 -6.32 14.41 -13.77
CA ARG A 131 -6.03 14.12 -15.18
C ARG A 131 -4.64 13.53 -15.39
N THR A 132 -3.65 14.03 -14.66
CA THR A 132 -2.27 13.51 -14.70
C THR A 132 -2.21 12.06 -14.24
N MET A 133 -2.80 11.74 -13.09
CA MET A 133 -2.84 10.37 -12.57
C MET A 133 -3.56 9.43 -13.53
N ASN A 134 -4.72 9.83 -14.07
CA ASN A 134 -5.45 9.04 -15.06
C ASN A 134 -4.65 8.82 -16.35
N LYS A 135 -3.93 9.83 -16.84
CA LYS A 135 -3.05 9.71 -18.02
C LYS A 135 -1.93 8.68 -17.78
N ILE A 136 -1.32 8.69 -16.60
CA ILE A 136 -0.28 7.72 -16.22
C ILE A 136 -0.91 6.33 -16.13
N LEU A 137 -2.04 6.20 -15.42
CA LEU A 137 -2.72 4.92 -15.23
C LEU A 137 -3.14 4.30 -16.58
N ASP A 138 -3.70 5.08 -17.49
CA ASP A 138 -4.08 4.64 -18.83
C ASP A 138 -2.86 4.23 -19.68
N ALA A 139 -1.71 4.89 -19.50
CA ALA A 139 -0.48 4.50 -20.18
C ALA A 139 0.09 3.18 -19.64
N VAL A 140 0.11 3.02 -18.32
CA VAL A 140 0.57 1.79 -17.66
C VAL A 140 -0.35 0.62 -18.01
N CYS A 141 -1.67 0.78 -17.91
CA CYS A 141 -2.63 -0.28 -18.22
C CYS A 141 -2.49 -0.79 -19.65
N ARG A 142 -2.21 0.10 -20.61
CA ARG A 142 -1.99 -0.28 -22.02
C ARG A 142 -0.83 -1.25 -22.21
N VAL A 143 0.26 -1.10 -21.46
CA VAL A 143 1.43 -1.99 -21.55
C VAL A 143 1.37 -3.16 -20.57
N ALA A 144 0.55 -3.08 -19.52
CA ALA A 144 0.43 -4.11 -18.49
C ALA A 144 -0.36 -5.34 -18.93
N ARG A 145 -1.31 -5.21 -19.85
CA ARG A 145 -2.19 -6.31 -20.28
C ARG A 145 -1.40 -7.55 -20.70
N GLY A 146 -1.52 -8.62 -19.91
CA GLY A 146 -0.82 -9.90 -20.12
C GLY A 146 0.65 -9.92 -19.70
N ASN A 147 1.18 -8.81 -19.18
CA ASN A 147 2.61 -8.65 -18.88
C ASN A 147 2.94 -8.61 -17.39
N PHE A 148 2.22 -7.82 -16.60
CA PHE A 148 2.41 -7.61 -15.15
C PHE A 148 1.11 -7.06 -14.54
N LEU A 149 0.98 -7.07 -13.21
CA LEU A 149 -0.18 -6.47 -12.55
C LEU A 149 0.03 -4.97 -12.30
N VAL A 150 -1.04 -4.19 -12.48
CA VAL A 150 -1.13 -2.80 -12.06
C VAL A 150 -1.70 -2.74 -10.65
N GLY A 151 -0.98 -2.09 -9.76
CA GLY A 151 -1.45 -1.80 -8.41
C GLY A 151 -2.49 -0.68 -8.39
N ILE A 152 -3.49 -0.79 -7.52
CA ILE A 152 -4.40 0.30 -7.19
C ILE A 152 -3.55 1.44 -6.59
N PRO A 153 -3.59 2.66 -7.18
CA PRO A 153 -2.87 3.82 -6.64
C PRO A 153 -3.26 4.10 -5.20
N ASP A 154 -2.36 4.78 -4.49
CA ASP A 154 -2.53 5.09 -3.08
C ASP A 154 -3.53 6.22 -2.81
N LEU A 155 -4.27 6.08 -1.72
CA LEU A 155 -5.43 6.87 -1.35
C LEU A 155 -5.34 7.23 0.13
N HIS A 156 -4.62 8.29 0.49
CA HIS A 156 -4.71 8.85 1.84
C HIS A 156 -6.00 9.67 1.94
N TYR A 157 -6.98 9.13 2.67
CA TYR A 157 -8.27 9.76 2.96
C TYR A 157 -8.32 10.23 4.43
N GLY A 158 -9.51 10.55 4.94
CA GLY A 158 -9.74 10.73 6.38
C GLY A 158 -8.83 11.78 7.03
N GLY A 159 -8.20 11.41 8.15
CA GLY A 159 -7.32 12.27 8.93
C GLY A 159 -6.11 12.78 8.15
N ASP A 160 -5.48 11.92 7.34
CA ASP A 160 -4.33 12.29 6.51
C ASP A 160 -4.67 13.35 5.48
N SER A 161 -5.77 13.14 4.74
CA SER A 161 -6.21 14.10 3.74
C SER A 161 -6.56 15.44 4.39
N LEU A 162 -7.25 15.41 5.52
CA LEU A 162 -7.64 16.62 6.24
C LEU A 162 -6.43 17.33 6.87
N ALA A 163 -5.45 16.59 7.38
CA ALA A 163 -4.20 17.14 7.88
C ALA A 163 -3.40 17.82 6.77
N ALA A 164 -3.38 17.26 5.56
CA ALA A 164 -2.77 17.89 4.39
C ALA A 164 -3.53 19.17 3.96
N THR A 165 -4.86 19.18 4.10
CA THR A 165 -5.71 20.33 3.73
C THR A 165 -5.56 21.54 4.65
N VAL A 166 -5.63 21.36 5.98
CA VAL A 166 -5.60 22.47 6.95
C VAL A 166 -4.32 22.56 7.78
N GLY A 167 -3.46 21.56 7.68
CA GLY A 167 -2.28 21.41 8.53
C GLY A 167 -2.58 20.67 9.83
N THR A 168 -1.67 19.77 10.22
CA THR A 168 -1.78 18.89 11.38
C THR A 168 -2.15 19.63 12.68
N GLN A 169 -1.49 20.75 12.99
CA GLN A 169 -1.77 21.50 14.22
C GLN A 169 -3.18 22.09 14.26
N ARG A 170 -3.69 22.57 13.11
CA ARG A 170 -5.04 23.12 13.02
C ARG A 170 -6.07 22.00 13.14
N LEU A 171 -5.85 20.86 12.48
CA LEU A 171 -6.73 19.69 12.62
C LEU A 171 -6.79 19.21 14.07
N VAL A 172 -5.66 19.09 14.77
CA VAL A 172 -5.64 18.70 16.19
C VAL A 172 -6.49 19.64 17.05
N ARG A 173 -6.46 20.96 16.80
CA ARG A 173 -7.32 21.93 17.50
C ARG A 173 -8.79 21.80 17.09
N ALA A 174 -9.07 21.55 15.81
CA ALA A 174 -10.42 21.41 15.29
C ALA A 174 -11.16 20.19 15.85
N LEU A 175 -10.44 19.11 16.20
CA LEU A 175 -11.04 17.95 16.88
C LEU A 175 -11.74 18.33 18.19
N TYR A 176 -11.31 19.40 18.87
CA TYR A 176 -11.93 19.89 20.10
C TYR A 176 -12.93 21.00 19.84
N ASN A 177 -12.58 21.95 18.96
CA ASN A 177 -13.35 23.18 18.79
C ASN A 177 -14.46 23.07 17.74
N GLN A 178 -14.33 22.15 16.77
CA GLN A 178 -15.26 21.94 15.65
C GLN A 178 -15.47 20.44 15.35
N PRO A 179 -15.79 19.59 16.35
CA PRO A 179 -15.85 18.14 16.16
C PRO A 179 -16.91 17.70 15.13
N GLY A 180 -18.01 18.45 15.01
CA GLY A 180 -19.05 18.18 14.02
C GLY A 180 -18.55 18.34 12.58
N GLU A 181 -17.81 19.42 12.31
CA GLU A 181 -17.24 19.68 10.98
C GLU A 181 -16.16 18.68 10.62
N VAL A 182 -15.30 18.29 11.57
CA VAL A 182 -14.31 17.25 11.33
C VAL A 182 -14.99 15.93 10.95
N LYS A 183 -16.03 15.50 11.67
CA LYS A 183 -16.78 14.28 11.34
C LYS A 183 -17.47 14.37 9.97
N ARG A 184 -18.08 15.51 9.65
CA ARG A 184 -18.70 15.77 8.34
C ARG A 184 -17.68 15.63 7.21
N LEU A 185 -16.49 16.21 7.37
CA LEU A 185 -15.43 16.17 6.37
C LEU A 185 -14.80 14.79 6.23
N ILE A 186 -14.52 14.09 7.33
CA ILE A 186 -14.03 12.70 7.28
C ILE A 186 -15.02 11.82 6.52
N ARG A 187 -16.32 11.94 6.81
CA ARG A 187 -17.36 11.20 6.09
C ARG A 187 -17.36 11.53 4.61
N ARG A 188 -17.25 12.81 4.25
CA ARG A 188 -17.20 13.25 2.86
C ARG A 188 -15.95 12.74 2.13
N LEU A 189 -14.79 12.77 2.76
CA LEU A 189 -13.53 12.26 2.22
C LEU A 189 -13.59 10.74 2.01
N THR A 190 -14.31 10.02 2.88
CA THR A 190 -14.56 8.58 2.74
C THR A 190 -15.36 8.28 1.47
N GLU A 191 -16.43 9.04 1.21
CA GLU A 191 -17.24 8.89 -0.02
C GLU A 191 -16.41 9.16 -1.28
N ILE A 192 -15.56 10.18 -1.23
CA ILE A 192 -14.65 10.54 -2.33
C ILE A 192 -13.60 9.44 -2.52
N CYS A 193 -13.05 8.88 -1.45
CA CYS A 193 -12.12 7.76 -1.51
C CYS A 193 -12.75 6.57 -2.27
N ILE A 194 -14.01 6.22 -1.96
CA ILE A 194 -14.74 5.16 -2.68
C ILE A 194 -14.91 5.53 -4.17
N GLN A 195 -15.26 6.77 -4.49
CA GLN A 195 -15.41 7.23 -5.89
C GLN A 195 -14.09 7.10 -6.67
N VAL A 196 -12.99 7.54 -6.08
CA VAL A 196 -11.65 7.45 -6.69
C VAL A 196 -11.22 5.98 -6.84
N PHE A 197 -11.41 5.18 -5.79
CA PHE A 197 -11.12 3.75 -5.82
C PHE A 197 -11.86 3.04 -6.95
N GLU A 198 -13.18 3.26 -7.08
CA GLU A 198 -13.99 2.62 -8.13
C GLU A 198 -13.56 3.08 -9.54
N ALA A 199 -13.16 4.33 -9.72
CA ALA A 199 -12.61 4.82 -10.98
C ALA A 199 -11.30 4.11 -11.36
N TYR A 200 -10.38 3.93 -10.39
CA TYR A 200 -9.13 3.19 -10.61
C TYR A 200 -9.36 1.70 -10.83
N TYR A 201 -10.16 1.07 -9.97
CA TYR A 201 -10.50 -0.35 -10.06
C TYR A 201 -11.20 -0.67 -11.39
N GLY A 202 -12.12 0.18 -11.84
CA GLY A 202 -12.81 0.05 -13.12
C GLY A 202 -11.87 0.06 -14.33
N LYS A 203 -10.78 0.84 -14.30
CA LYS A 203 -9.75 0.85 -15.35
C LYS A 203 -8.84 -0.37 -15.26
N ILE A 204 -8.33 -0.67 -14.07
CA ILE A 204 -7.36 -1.75 -13.85
C ILE A 204 -7.98 -3.13 -14.11
N SER A 205 -9.24 -3.34 -13.72
CA SER A 205 -9.95 -4.61 -13.96
C SER A 205 -10.20 -4.94 -15.45
N GLN A 206 -10.01 -3.98 -16.37
CA GLN A 206 -10.06 -4.24 -17.81
C GLN A 206 -8.78 -4.88 -18.37
N VAL A 207 -7.70 -4.90 -17.59
CA VAL A 207 -6.39 -5.43 -18.04
C VAL A 207 -5.88 -6.58 -17.17
N GLN A 208 -6.47 -6.81 -16.00
CA GLN A 208 -6.14 -7.91 -15.11
C GLN A 208 -7.35 -8.43 -14.32
N LYS A 209 -7.18 -9.57 -13.65
CA LYS A 209 -8.13 -10.10 -12.66
C LYS A 209 -7.58 -9.90 -11.25
N GLY A 210 -8.43 -9.49 -10.32
CA GLY A 210 -8.03 -9.17 -8.96
C GLY A 210 -7.28 -7.85 -8.85
N SER A 211 -6.93 -7.50 -7.62
CA SER A 211 -6.26 -6.25 -7.26
C SER A 211 -5.07 -6.50 -6.34
N ILE A 212 -4.14 -5.55 -6.39
CA ILE A 212 -2.89 -5.50 -5.63
C ILE A 212 -2.54 -4.02 -5.46
N SER A 213 -1.61 -3.66 -4.59
CA SER A 213 -1.18 -2.27 -4.40
C SER A 213 0.27 -2.22 -3.91
N TRP A 214 0.72 -1.13 -3.27
CA TRP A 214 2.08 -1.03 -2.73
C TRP A 214 2.36 -2.09 -1.66
N ILE A 215 1.34 -2.47 -0.88
CA ILE A 215 1.35 -3.75 -0.17
C ILE A 215 1.10 -4.82 -1.23
N PRO A 216 2.07 -5.69 -1.55
CA PRO A 216 1.97 -6.63 -2.66
C PRO A 216 1.11 -7.86 -2.30
N ALA A 217 0.02 -7.64 -1.57
CA ALA A 217 -0.96 -8.67 -1.22
C ALA A 217 -2.02 -8.76 -2.32
N TYR A 218 -2.06 -9.89 -3.03
CA TYR A 218 -3.03 -10.09 -4.10
C TYR A 218 -4.40 -10.48 -3.51
N SER A 219 -5.45 -9.81 -3.96
CA SER A 219 -6.84 -10.20 -3.74
C SER A 219 -7.50 -10.54 -5.07
N ARG A 220 -8.37 -11.56 -5.10
CA ARG A 220 -9.21 -11.87 -6.27
C ARG A 220 -10.25 -10.78 -6.54
N GLY A 221 -10.62 -10.03 -5.51
CA GLY A 221 -11.66 -9.01 -5.56
C GLY A 221 -11.10 -7.60 -5.51
N ARG A 222 -11.78 -6.74 -4.76
CA ARG A 222 -11.42 -5.37 -4.41
C ARG A 222 -10.47 -5.37 -3.22
N PHE A 223 -9.32 -4.73 -3.39
CA PHE A 223 -8.33 -4.52 -2.36
C PHE A 223 -7.57 -3.23 -2.64
N PHE A 224 -7.44 -2.41 -1.60
CA PHE A 224 -6.38 -1.43 -1.45
C PHE A 224 -6.06 -1.33 0.05
N PRO A 225 -4.83 -0.96 0.43
CA PRO A 225 -4.50 -0.78 1.84
C PRO A 225 -5.27 0.40 2.44
N LEU A 226 -5.87 0.17 3.60
CA LEU A 226 -6.48 1.20 4.42
C LEU A 226 -5.41 1.91 5.22
N GLN A 227 -5.59 3.20 5.51
CA GLN A 227 -4.63 3.98 6.28
C GLN A 227 -5.27 5.21 6.93
N ASP A 228 -4.60 5.71 7.97
CA ASP A 228 -4.81 7.02 8.58
C ASP A 228 -3.64 7.27 9.53
N ASP A 229 -2.52 7.75 9.01
CA ASP A 229 -1.29 8.00 9.79
C ASP A 229 -1.51 9.08 10.84
N PHE A 230 -2.36 10.07 10.54
CA PHE A 230 -2.78 11.10 11.48
C PHE A 230 -3.41 10.51 12.75
N SER A 231 -4.09 9.35 12.65
CA SER A 231 -4.67 8.68 13.81
C SER A 231 -3.64 8.31 14.89
N GLY A 232 -2.36 8.14 14.52
CA GLY A 232 -1.27 7.90 15.48
C GLY A 232 -1.00 9.09 16.41
N LEU A 233 -1.45 10.29 16.05
CA LEU A 233 -1.30 11.52 16.83
C LEU A 233 -2.42 11.74 17.85
N VAL A 234 -3.49 10.95 17.81
CA VAL A 234 -4.65 11.11 18.68
C VAL A 234 -4.80 9.96 19.66
N SER A 235 -5.54 10.20 20.75
CA SER A 235 -5.81 9.14 21.73
C SER A 235 -6.70 8.04 21.16
N PRO A 236 -6.65 6.80 21.70
CA PRO A 236 -7.54 5.71 21.28
C PRO A 236 -9.04 6.05 21.39
N ARG A 237 -9.42 6.95 22.31
CA ARG A 237 -10.79 7.47 22.41
C ARG A 237 -11.16 8.33 21.21
N MET A 238 -10.27 9.22 20.80
CA MET A 238 -10.48 10.08 19.64
C MET A 238 -10.42 9.28 18.34
N PHE A 239 -9.54 8.29 18.24
CA PHE A 239 -9.53 7.36 17.11
C PHE A 239 -10.91 6.71 16.92
N LYS A 240 -11.49 6.14 17.98
CA LYS A 240 -12.85 5.58 17.92
C LYS A 240 -13.92 6.58 17.50
N GLU A 241 -13.80 7.81 17.98
CA GLU A 241 -14.83 8.83 17.80
C GLU A 241 -14.82 9.47 16.40
N PHE A 242 -13.63 9.67 15.82
CA PHE A 242 -13.47 10.43 14.58
C PHE A 242 -13.06 9.58 13.40
N PHE A 243 -12.31 8.51 13.65
CA PHE A 243 -11.51 7.85 12.63
C PHE A 243 -11.72 6.34 12.51
N LEU A 244 -12.58 5.73 13.31
CA LEU A 244 -12.81 4.28 13.24
C LEU A 244 -13.91 3.93 12.25
N GLU A 245 -14.95 4.77 12.18
CA GLU A 245 -16.15 4.47 11.41
C GLU A 245 -15.84 4.34 9.92
N GLU A 246 -15.03 5.24 9.36
CA GLU A 246 -14.63 5.21 7.96
C GLU A 246 -13.75 4.01 7.62
N GLN A 247 -12.92 3.55 8.55
CA GLN A 247 -12.11 2.34 8.34
C GLN A 247 -13.01 1.12 8.25
N VAL A 248 -14.09 1.07 9.05
CA VAL A 248 -15.12 0.03 8.95
C VAL A 248 -15.90 0.14 7.63
N ILE A 249 -16.24 1.35 7.18
CA ILE A 249 -16.96 1.57 5.92
C ILE A 249 -16.12 1.11 4.72
N LEU A 250 -14.86 1.55 4.65
CA LEU A 250 -13.96 1.22 3.55
C LEU A 250 -13.58 -0.25 3.56
N SER A 251 -13.25 -0.83 4.72
CA SER A 251 -12.97 -2.27 4.80
C SER A 251 -14.13 -3.13 4.32
N LYS A 252 -15.40 -2.76 4.63
CA LYS A 252 -16.59 -3.46 4.12
C LYS A 252 -16.85 -3.26 2.62
N HIS A 253 -16.28 -2.22 2.01
CA HIS A 253 -16.34 -2.00 0.57
C HIS A 253 -15.35 -2.90 -0.19
N LEU A 254 -14.37 -3.47 0.52
CA LEU A 254 -13.35 -4.35 -0.04
C LEU A 254 -13.69 -5.82 0.19
N ASP A 255 -13.14 -6.68 -0.68
CA ASP A 255 -13.24 -8.14 -0.54
C ASP A 255 -12.14 -8.68 0.39
N ASN A 256 -11.00 -8.00 0.43
CA ASN A 256 -9.96 -8.18 1.45
C ASN A 256 -9.41 -6.81 1.85
N SER A 257 -8.94 -6.67 3.09
CA SER A 257 -8.44 -5.41 3.62
C SER A 257 -7.21 -5.59 4.52
N ILE A 258 -6.26 -4.68 4.38
CA ILE A 258 -5.10 -4.56 5.28
C ILE A 258 -5.04 -3.11 5.73
N PHE A 259 -4.98 -2.87 7.05
CA PHE A 259 -4.72 -1.55 7.59
C PHE A 259 -3.21 -1.32 7.74
N HIS A 260 -2.70 -0.25 7.13
CA HIS A 260 -1.33 0.23 7.26
C HIS A 260 -1.12 0.86 8.64
N LEU A 261 -0.28 0.23 9.46
CA LEU A 261 0.04 0.72 10.79
C LEU A 261 1.51 1.15 10.84
N ASP A 262 1.75 2.46 10.70
CA ASP A 262 3.10 3.04 10.68
C ASP A 262 3.51 3.68 12.01
N GLY A 263 4.68 3.26 12.47
CA GLY A 263 5.37 3.82 13.58
C GLY A 263 4.83 3.41 14.96
N PRO A 264 5.65 3.52 16.01
CA PRO A 264 5.26 3.09 17.36
C PRO A 264 4.08 3.87 17.94
N MET A 265 3.84 5.10 17.48
CA MET A 265 2.71 5.92 17.93
C MET A 265 1.36 5.31 17.53
N ALA A 266 1.27 4.71 16.35
CA ALA A 266 0.05 4.09 15.86
C ALA A 266 -0.34 2.81 16.64
N LEU A 267 0.61 2.17 17.35
CA LEU A 267 0.34 0.98 18.18
C LEU A 267 -0.71 1.22 19.28
N ASN A 268 -0.92 2.48 19.69
CA ASN A 268 -1.98 2.83 20.64
C ASN A 268 -3.38 2.44 20.14
N ASN A 269 -3.57 2.40 18.81
CA ASN A 269 -4.85 2.08 18.17
C ASN A 269 -4.95 0.60 17.78
N LEU A 270 -3.87 -0.18 17.89
CA LEU A 270 -3.81 -1.57 17.43
C LEU A 270 -4.90 -2.45 18.07
N ASP A 271 -5.13 -2.36 19.39
CA ASP A 271 -6.16 -3.17 20.07
C ASP A 271 -7.59 -2.88 19.59
N ILE A 272 -7.82 -1.72 19.01
CA ILE A 272 -9.11 -1.33 18.45
C ILE A 272 -9.24 -1.94 17.06
N LEU A 273 -8.21 -1.77 16.22
CA LEU A 273 -8.16 -2.30 14.86
C LEU A 273 -8.31 -3.83 14.83
N LEU A 274 -7.65 -4.54 15.75
CA LEU A 274 -7.73 -6.00 15.85
C LEU A 274 -9.14 -6.52 16.19
N LYS A 275 -10.03 -5.66 16.70
CA LYS A 275 -11.43 -6.00 17.02
C LYS A 275 -12.42 -5.63 15.91
N VAL A 276 -11.95 -5.00 14.83
CA VAL A 276 -12.81 -4.68 13.69
C VAL A 276 -12.91 -5.91 12.80
N ASP A 277 -14.08 -6.52 12.73
CA ASP A 277 -14.27 -7.77 11.98
C ASP A 277 -13.93 -7.63 10.50
N SER A 278 -14.31 -6.51 9.87
CA SER A 278 -14.09 -6.28 8.45
C SER A 278 -12.65 -5.95 8.06
N ILE A 279 -11.75 -5.65 9.02
CA ILE A 279 -10.32 -5.48 8.75
C ILE A 279 -9.65 -6.85 8.80
N ASP A 280 -9.22 -7.39 7.67
CA ASP A 280 -8.69 -8.77 7.61
C ASP A 280 -7.26 -8.88 8.11
N GLY A 281 -6.46 -7.83 7.91
CA GLY A 281 -5.06 -7.82 8.30
C GLY A 281 -4.48 -6.46 8.67
N ILE A 282 -3.26 -6.50 9.19
CA ILE A 282 -2.45 -5.33 9.52
C ILE A 282 -1.13 -5.44 8.74
N GLN A 283 -0.70 -4.33 8.13
CA GLN A 283 0.70 -4.15 7.80
C GLN A 283 1.36 -3.44 8.97
N TRP A 284 2.44 -4.00 9.48
CA TRP A 284 3.21 -3.35 10.55
C TRP A 284 4.51 -2.76 10.00
N VAL A 285 4.66 -1.44 10.15
CA VAL A 285 5.87 -0.70 9.79
C VAL A 285 6.43 -0.04 11.06
N PRO A 286 7.63 -0.42 11.54
CA PRO A 286 8.23 0.19 12.71
C PRO A 286 8.60 1.68 12.57
N GLY A 287 8.57 2.23 11.36
CA GLY A 287 8.98 3.59 11.02
C GLY A 287 10.46 3.75 10.67
N ALA A 288 10.82 4.90 10.10
CA ALA A 288 12.18 5.22 9.70
C ALA A 288 13.17 5.19 10.89
N GLY A 289 14.33 4.56 10.69
CA GLY A 289 15.39 4.47 11.72
C GLY A 289 15.09 3.50 12.88
N ALA A 290 13.99 2.75 12.80
CA ALA A 290 13.63 1.77 13.82
C ALA A 290 14.55 0.54 13.83
N LEU A 291 14.47 -0.22 14.92
CA LEU A 291 15.15 -1.50 15.04
C LEU A 291 14.61 -2.53 14.02
N PRO A 292 15.43 -3.55 13.65
CA PRO A 292 15.02 -4.62 12.74
C PRO A 292 13.72 -5.32 13.17
N MET A 293 12.98 -5.89 12.21
CA MET A 293 11.65 -6.48 12.42
C MET A 293 11.63 -7.57 13.51
N SER A 294 12.74 -8.29 13.67
CA SER A 294 12.98 -9.28 14.73
C SER A 294 12.85 -8.74 16.16
N LYS A 295 12.95 -7.41 16.36
CA LYS A 295 12.71 -6.75 17.65
C LYS A 295 11.23 -6.45 17.92
N TRP A 296 10.38 -6.61 16.91
CA TRP A 296 8.94 -6.35 16.96
C TRP A 296 8.09 -7.62 16.92
N VAL A 297 8.69 -8.78 17.19
CA VAL A 297 8.00 -10.09 17.24
C VAL A 297 6.80 -10.08 18.17
N ASN A 298 6.84 -9.31 19.26
CA ASN A 298 5.71 -9.14 20.17
C ASN A 298 4.48 -8.50 19.49
N VAL A 299 4.69 -7.45 18.69
CA VAL A 299 3.64 -6.80 17.89
C VAL A 299 3.11 -7.78 16.85
N CYS A 300 4.01 -8.45 16.12
CA CYS A 300 3.65 -9.43 15.10
C CYS A 300 2.78 -10.57 15.69
N ARG A 301 3.19 -11.13 16.84
CA ARG A 301 2.41 -12.15 17.55
C ARG A 301 1.06 -11.64 17.99
N LYS A 302 0.97 -10.38 18.43
CA LYS A 302 -0.29 -9.77 18.87
C LYS A 302 -1.31 -9.74 17.73
N VAL A 303 -0.88 -9.34 16.53
CA VAL A 303 -1.73 -9.34 15.31
C VAL A 303 -2.18 -10.75 14.96
N LEU A 304 -1.24 -11.68 14.78
CA LEU A 304 -1.56 -13.06 14.37
C LEU A 304 -2.41 -13.81 15.41
N ASN A 305 -2.20 -13.58 16.71
CA ASN A 305 -3.00 -14.21 17.77
C ASN A 305 -4.42 -13.66 17.86
N ALA A 306 -4.67 -12.46 17.34
CA ALA A 306 -6.02 -11.92 17.20
C ALA A 306 -6.78 -12.50 16.00
N GLY A 307 -6.17 -13.41 15.24
CA GLY A 307 -6.77 -14.00 14.04
C GLY A 307 -6.85 -13.01 12.88
N LYS A 308 -5.88 -12.08 12.81
CA LYS A 308 -5.70 -11.15 11.69
C LYS A 308 -4.50 -11.56 10.86
N CYS A 309 -4.57 -11.34 9.57
CA CYS A 309 -3.43 -11.42 8.67
C CYS A 309 -2.38 -10.35 9.04
N LEU A 310 -1.11 -10.65 8.77
CA LEU A 310 0.02 -9.76 9.04
C LEU A 310 0.93 -9.71 7.82
N GLN A 311 1.13 -8.50 7.29
CA GLN A 311 2.20 -8.23 6.33
C GLN A 311 3.33 -7.47 7.03
N ILE A 312 4.57 -7.91 6.83
CA ILE A 312 5.77 -7.25 7.33
C ILE A 312 6.92 -7.31 6.32
N SER A 313 7.70 -6.24 6.26
CA SER A 313 8.99 -6.22 5.57
C SER A 313 10.12 -6.56 6.53
N CYS A 314 11.11 -7.33 6.07
CA CYS A 314 12.26 -7.73 6.88
C CYS A 314 13.52 -7.93 6.05
N GLU A 315 14.67 -7.88 6.72
CA GLU A 315 15.94 -8.20 6.09
C GLU A 315 16.05 -9.69 5.76
N PRO A 316 16.80 -10.09 4.71
CA PRO A 316 16.96 -11.50 4.33
C PRO A 316 17.39 -12.43 5.48
N TRP A 317 18.27 -11.93 6.37
CA TRP A 317 18.77 -12.69 7.52
C TRP A 317 17.73 -12.87 8.64
N GLU A 318 16.66 -12.06 8.66
CA GLU A 318 15.60 -12.14 9.67
C GLU A 318 14.56 -13.21 9.35
N VAL A 319 14.48 -13.66 8.09
CA VAL A 319 13.41 -14.55 7.62
C VAL A 319 13.30 -15.82 8.46
N GLU A 320 14.41 -16.55 8.67
CA GLU A 320 14.41 -17.78 9.47
C GLU A 320 14.04 -17.50 10.94
N LEU A 321 14.51 -16.39 11.49
CA LEU A 321 14.22 -16.00 12.87
C LEU A 321 12.73 -15.65 13.07
N LEU A 322 12.13 -14.98 12.09
CA LEU A 322 10.71 -14.62 12.12
C LEU A 322 9.84 -15.88 11.95
N LEU A 323 10.17 -16.75 10.99
CA LEU A 323 9.46 -18.01 10.77
C LEU A 323 9.53 -18.95 11.99
N SER A 324 10.66 -19.01 12.69
CA SER A 324 10.77 -19.81 13.93
C SER A 324 10.01 -19.24 15.13
N LYS A 325 9.59 -17.98 15.09
CA LYS A 325 8.97 -17.26 16.22
C LYS A 325 7.51 -16.92 16.04
N LEU A 326 7.03 -16.86 14.81
CA LEU A 326 5.68 -16.44 14.45
C LEU A 326 4.87 -17.63 13.95
N LYS A 327 3.53 -17.54 14.11
CA LYS A 327 2.62 -18.41 13.38
C LYS A 327 2.72 -18.08 11.88
N HIS A 328 2.51 -19.08 11.04
CA HIS A 328 2.64 -18.92 9.59
C HIS A 328 1.27 -18.67 8.94
N GLU A 329 0.18 -19.14 9.56
CA GLU A 329 -1.18 -18.85 9.16
C GLU A 329 -1.44 -17.33 9.19
N GLY A 330 -1.79 -16.76 8.04
CA GLY A 330 -2.00 -15.32 7.90
C GLY A 330 -0.71 -14.49 7.96
N LEU A 331 0.49 -15.08 7.88
CA LEU A 331 1.76 -14.34 7.80
C LEU A 331 2.21 -14.15 6.34
N PHE A 332 2.51 -12.90 5.98
CA PHE A 332 3.11 -12.54 4.71
C PHE A 332 4.41 -11.76 4.93
N LEU A 333 5.54 -12.38 4.58
CA LEU A 333 6.86 -11.74 4.64
C LEU A 333 7.20 -11.06 3.32
N GLN A 334 7.80 -9.89 3.38
CA GLN A 334 8.38 -9.22 2.22
C GLN A 334 9.87 -8.96 2.48
N THR A 335 10.71 -9.27 1.50
CA THR A 335 12.15 -9.02 1.59
C THR A 335 12.75 -8.70 0.22
N TRP A 336 13.84 -7.95 0.26
CA TRP A 336 14.69 -7.67 -0.90
C TRP A 336 16.08 -8.24 -0.63
N CYS A 337 16.63 -8.95 -1.61
CA CYS A 337 17.97 -9.54 -1.53
C CYS A 337 18.91 -8.84 -2.50
N ARG A 338 20.20 -8.80 -2.17
CA ARG A 338 21.20 -8.08 -2.96
C ARG A 338 21.55 -8.73 -4.30
N ASN A 339 21.22 -10.02 -4.47
CA ASN A 339 21.44 -10.78 -5.70
C ASN A 339 20.59 -12.07 -5.73
N GLU A 340 20.57 -12.74 -6.88
CA GLU A 340 19.83 -13.98 -7.10
C GLU A 340 20.25 -15.13 -6.16
N GLU A 341 21.53 -15.25 -5.81
CA GLU A 341 22.01 -16.34 -4.95
C GLU A 341 21.46 -16.23 -3.53
N GLU A 342 21.45 -15.02 -2.97
CA GLU A 342 20.85 -14.73 -1.67
C GLU A 342 19.33 -14.94 -1.70
N ALA A 343 18.66 -14.49 -2.76
CA ALA A 343 17.22 -14.68 -2.94
C ALA A 343 16.82 -16.17 -2.96
N GLN A 344 17.60 -17.00 -3.66
CA GLN A 344 17.40 -18.46 -3.69
C GLN A 344 17.67 -19.12 -2.33
N LYS A 345 18.66 -18.64 -1.57
CA LYS A 345 18.92 -19.12 -0.20
C LYS A 345 17.74 -18.81 0.72
N VAL A 346 17.20 -17.59 0.65
CA VAL A 346 16.00 -17.20 1.42
C VAL A 346 14.80 -18.08 1.04
N LEU A 347 14.55 -18.29 -0.25
CA LEU A 347 13.45 -19.15 -0.69
C LEU A 347 13.57 -20.57 -0.11
N LYS A 348 14.76 -21.18 -0.17
CA LYS A 348 15.03 -22.51 0.43
C LYS A 348 14.85 -22.55 1.94
N ILE A 349 15.05 -21.44 2.65
CA ILE A 349 14.72 -21.37 4.08
C ILE A 349 13.21 -21.50 4.26
N VAL A 350 12.43 -20.74 3.51
CA VAL A 350 10.95 -20.74 3.63
C VAL A 350 10.36 -22.10 3.25
N GLU A 351 10.89 -22.76 2.22
CA GLU A 351 10.46 -24.10 1.78
C GLU A 351 10.62 -25.16 2.88
N LYS A 352 11.60 -25.04 3.79
CA LYS A 352 11.75 -25.97 4.94
C LYS A 352 10.65 -25.85 5.98
N TYR A 353 9.93 -24.72 6.00
CA TYR A 353 8.77 -24.52 6.87
C TYR A 353 7.46 -24.93 6.18
N GLY A 354 7.54 -25.48 4.97
CA GLY A 354 6.40 -26.09 4.31
C GLY A 354 5.95 -27.39 4.95
N LYS A 355 4.70 -27.77 4.68
CA LYS A 355 4.17 -29.10 5.05
C LYS A 355 4.56 -30.09 3.94
N ASP A 356 4.97 -31.29 4.33
CA ASP A 356 5.21 -32.43 3.43
C ASP A 356 3.95 -32.81 2.63
#